data_AF-A0A2J0Q249-F1
#
_entry.id   AF-A0A2J0Q249-F1
#
_cell.length_a   1.000
_cell.length_b   1.000
_cell.length_c   1.000
_cell.angle_alpha   90.00
_cell.angle_beta   90.00
_cell.angle_gamma   90.00
#
_symmetry.space_group_name_H-M   'P 1'
#
loop_
_entity.id
_entity.type
_entity.pdbx_description
1 polymer ?
#
loop_
_entity_poly.entity_id
_entity_poly.type
_entity_poly.pdbx_seq_one_letter_code
_entity_poly.pdbx_strand_id
1 'polypeptide(L)'
;MAGSDFILPMVAGAVLSWASYSMVAHVTSKRQISTLRAISWGVLGTLSLVLGVSAFAAVSTQLPGEKQNALCSINEPECYAKAHHNPVKKCKQVMDEKATFRHVWLDREAPQVFSTYLWHDEQKKTIQAFGQQAKAINSMNMLIPLQYFCVFNANTGEVIAASFE
;
A
#
# COMPACT_ATOMS: atom_id res chain seq x y z
N MET A 1 -19.56 10.23 -16.82
CA MET A 1 -20.15 11.51 -16.38
C MET A 1 -19.49 11.87 -15.05
N ALA A 2 -18.41 12.65 -15.11
CA ALA A 2 -17.68 13.08 -13.91
C ALA A 2 -18.51 14.17 -13.22
N GLY A 3 -19.16 13.78 -12.13
CA GLY A 3 -20.04 14.62 -11.32
C GLY A 3 -19.27 15.73 -10.61
N SER A 4 -20.02 16.76 -10.27
CA SER A 4 -19.70 18.07 -9.69
C SER A 4 -18.79 18.13 -8.45
N ASP A 5 -18.26 17.01 -7.94
CA ASP A 5 -17.55 16.94 -6.66
C ASP A 5 -16.08 17.38 -6.74
N PHE A 6 -15.55 17.59 -7.95
CA PHE A 6 -14.19 18.11 -8.17
C PHE A 6 -14.10 19.65 -8.32
N ILE A 7 -15.23 20.33 -8.53
CA ILE A 7 -15.22 21.79 -8.79
C ILE A 7 -15.04 22.58 -7.48
N LEU A 8 -15.57 22.08 -6.37
CA LEU A 8 -15.54 22.76 -5.07
C LEU A 8 -14.12 23.03 -4.53
N PRO A 9 -13.16 22.07 -4.52
CA PRO A 9 -11.81 22.36 -4.02
C PRO A 9 -11.02 23.29 -4.96
N MET A 10 -11.25 23.24 -6.27
CA MET A 10 -10.53 24.07 -7.24
C MET A 10 -10.96 25.55 -7.17
N VAL A 11 -12.26 25.82 -6.96
CA VAL A 11 -12.78 27.18 -6.78
C VAL A 11 -12.36 27.76 -5.43
N ALA A 12 -12.37 26.96 -4.35
CA ALA A 12 -11.89 27.40 -3.04
C ALA A 12 -10.40 27.79 -3.05
N GLY A 13 -9.56 27.02 -3.77
CA GLY A 13 -8.13 27.33 -3.91
C GLY A 13 -7.84 28.63 -4.67
N ALA A 14 -8.63 28.94 -5.71
CA ALA A 14 -8.47 30.16 -6.48
C ALA A 14 -8.84 31.42 -5.68
N VAL A 15 -9.91 31.36 -4.86
CA VAL A 15 -10.35 32.49 -4.03
C VAL A 15 -9.36 32.79 -2.90
N LEU A 16 -8.82 31.76 -2.25
CA LEU A 16 -7.79 31.93 -1.20
C LEU A 16 -6.48 32.51 -1.78
N SER A 17 -6.12 32.11 -3.00
CA SER A 17 -4.94 32.64 -3.69
C SER A 17 -5.11 34.11 -4.08
N TRP A 18 -6.31 34.53 -4.50
CA TRP A 18 -6.58 35.93 -4.84
C TRP A 18 -6.57 36.83 -3.59
N ALA A 19 -7.25 36.40 -2.51
CA ALA A 19 -7.32 37.18 -1.28
C ALA A 19 -5.95 37.38 -0.61
N SER A 20 -5.08 36.36 -0.68
CA SER A 20 -3.71 36.47 -0.18
C SER A 20 -2.85 37.40 -1.04
N TYR A 21 -2.98 37.34 -2.37
CA TYR A 21 -2.23 38.22 -3.27
C TYR A 21 -2.65 39.70 -3.14
N SER A 22 -3.95 39.98 -2.97
CA SER A 22 -4.45 41.35 -2.84
C SER A 22 -4.02 42.00 -1.52
N MET A 23 -4.04 41.24 -0.41
CA MET A 23 -3.53 41.70 0.88
C MET A 23 -2.03 42.02 0.84
N VAL A 24 -1.23 41.17 0.17
CA VAL A 24 0.21 41.41 0.01
C VAL A 24 0.46 42.67 -0.85
N ALA A 25 -0.26 42.84 -1.96
CA ALA A 25 -0.12 44.02 -2.82
C ALA A 25 -0.55 45.32 -2.12
N HIS A 26 -1.61 45.27 -1.29
CA HIS A 26 -2.09 46.44 -0.57
C HIS A 26 -1.16 46.85 0.59
N VAL A 27 -0.46 45.89 1.20
CA VAL A 27 0.51 46.14 2.29
C VAL A 27 1.84 46.65 1.74
N THR A 28 2.29 46.18 0.57
CA THR A 28 3.53 46.64 -0.07
C THR A 28 3.38 48.04 -0.70
N SER A 29 2.17 48.40 -1.17
CA SER A 29 1.93 49.70 -1.79
C SER A 29 1.94 50.89 -0.81
N LYS A 30 1.82 50.68 0.52
CA LYS A 30 1.62 51.79 1.48
C LYS A 30 2.63 51.88 2.64
N ARG A 31 3.71 51.12 2.65
CA ARG A 31 4.73 51.23 3.72
C ARG A 31 6.13 50.90 3.21
N GLN A 32 7.10 51.79 3.46
CA GLN A 32 8.52 51.42 3.43
C GLN A 32 8.73 50.26 4.40
N ILE A 33 8.85 49.05 3.87
CA ILE A 33 9.10 47.84 4.65
C ILE A 33 10.60 47.82 4.95
N SER A 34 10.96 48.08 6.20
CA SER A 34 12.30 47.85 6.74
C SER A 34 12.71 46.39 6.48
N THR A 35 13.97 46.19 6.07
CA THR A 35 14.58 44.89 5.69
C THR A 35 14.36 43.80 6.75
N LEU A 36 14.23 44.17 8.02
CA LEU A 36 13.93 43.26 9.13
C LEU A 36 12.55 42.57 9.03
N ARG A 37 11.53 43.25 8.48
CA ARG A 37 10.20 42.64 8.30
C ARG A 37 10.14 41.73 7.09
N ALA A 38 10.91 41.98 6.03
CA ALA A 38 10.95 41.09 4.87
C ALA A 38 11.49 39.70 5.24
N ILE A 39 12.51 39.65 6.11
CA ILE A 39 13.11 38.40 6.60
C ILE A 39 12.11 37.60 7.45
N SER A 40 11.32 38.26 8.32
CA SER A 40 10.34 37.54 9.15
C SER A 40 9.21 36.90 8.33
N TRP A 41 8.77 37.57 7.25
CA TRP A 41 7.74 37.00 6.35
C TRP A 41 8.29 35.88 5.47
N GLY A 42 9.55 35.95 5.03
CA GLY A 42 10.20 34.87 4.28
C GLY A 42 10.32 33.57 5.08
N VAL A 43 10.65 33.67 6.38
CA VAL A 43 10.75 32.50 7.27
C VAL A 43 9.38 31.88 7.58
N LEU A 44 8.32 32.69 7.77
CA LEU A 44 6.97 32.14 7.96
C LEU A 44 6.41 31.45 6.70
N GLY A 45 6.75 31.96 5.51
CA GLY A 45 6.32 31.38 4.24
C GLY A 45 6.93 30.01 3.96
N THR A 46 8.23 29.84 4.23
CA THR A 46 8.91 28.54 4.06
C THR A 46 8.43 27.50 5.09
N LEU A 47 8.20 27.91 6.34
CA LEU A 47 7.60 27.03 7.37
C LEU A 47 6.19 26.54 6.98
N SER A 48 5.37 27.40 6.38
CA SER A 48 4.01 27.01 5.94
C SER A 48 4.02 26.02 4.78
N LEU A 49 4.99 26.13 3.86
CA LEU A 49 5.18 25.17 2.75
C LEU A 49 5.65 23.80 3.26
N VAL A 50 6.57 23.76 4.22
CA VAL A 50 7.05 22.49 4.82
C VAL A 50 5.94 21.77 5.62
N LEU A 51 5.09 22.53 6.32
CA LEU A 51 3.93 21.96 7.03
C LEU A 51 2.77 21.56 6.09
N GLY A 52 2.62 22.23 4.94
CA GLY A 52 1.62 21.86 3.93
C GLY A 52 1.92 20.53 3.21
N VAL A 53 3.20 20.22 2.98
CA VAL A 53 3.63 18.95 2.34
C VAL A 53 3.48 17.75 3.29
N SER A 54 3.46 17.97 4.61
CA SER A 54 3.26 16.91 5.61
C SER A 54 1.78 16.55 5.84
N ALA A 55 0.83 17.36 5.37
CA ALA A 55 -0.61 17.04 5.45
C ALA A 55 -1.09 16.10 4.32
N PHE A 56 -0.45 16.09 3.15
CA PHE A 56 -0.80 15.17 2.05
C PHE A 56 -0.17 13.78 2.20
N ALA A 57 0.90 13.64 2.99
CA ALA A 57 1.46 12.33 3.31
C ALA A 57 0.60 11.52 4.29
N ALA A 58 -0.25 12.18 5.09
CA ALA A 58 -1.18 11.51 6.01
C ALA A 58 -2.45 10.99 5.33
N VAL A 59 -2.73 11.41 4.08
CA VAL A 59 -3.89 10.96 3.28
C VAL A 59 -3.45 9.94 2.20
N SER A 60 -2.39 9.17 2.46
CA SER A 60 -2.04 8.00 1.66
C SER A 60 -1.61 6.80 2.49
N THR A 61 -1.76 6.87 3.82
CA THR A 61 -1.51 5.75 4.75
C THR A 61 -2.78 5.22 5.41
N GLN A 62 -3.90 5.30 4.71
CA GLN A 62 -5.19 4.68 5.06
C GLN A 62 -5.48 3.71 3.89
N LEU A 63 -5.21 2.40 3.93
CA LEU A 63 -5.31 1.35 4.94
C LEU A 63 -4.23 0.28 4.65
N PRO A 64 -3.71 -0.37 5.69
CA PRO A 64 -3.67 -1.82 5.67
C PRO A 64 -4.45 -2.32 6.89
N GLY A 65 -5.70 -2.75 6.66
CA GLY A 65 -6.46 -3.49 7.68
C GLY A 65 -7.69 -2.81 8.26
N GLU A 66 -8.40 -1.96 7.51
CA GLU A 66 -9.85 -1.94 7.74
C GLU A 66 -10.38 -3.21 7.10
N LYS A 67 -10.95 -4.09 7.92
CA LYS A 67 -11.79 -5.21 7.49
C LYS A 67 -12.84 -4.64 6.56
N GLN A 68 -12.56 -4.58 5.26
CA GLN A 68 -13.59 -4.50 4.27
C GLN A 68 -14.34 -5.82 4.44
N ASN A 69 -15.49 -5.76 5.10
CA ASN A 69 -16.58 -6.70 4.90
C ASN A 69 -17.09 -6.52 3.46
N ALA A 70 -16.18 -6.60 2.48
CA ALA A 70 -16.52 -6.78 1.09
C ALA A 70 -17.28 -8.10 1.05
N LEU A 71 -18.49 -8.04 0.49
CA LEU A 71 -19.36 -9.19 0.36
C LEU A 71 -18.75 -10.12 -0.70
N CYS A 72 -17.67 -10.81 -0.34
CA CYS A 72 -17.04 -11.80 -1.20
C CYS A 72 -18.01 -12.95 -1.41
N SER A 73 -18.24 -13.31 -2.67
CA SER A 73 -18.91 -14.57 -2.96
C SER A 73 -18.07 -15.72 -2.41
N ILE A 74 -18.72 -16.71 -1.78
CA ILE A 74 -18.03 -17.92 -1.29
C ILE A 74 -17.31 -18.63 -2.45
N ASN A 75 -17.76 -18.46 -3.70
CA ASN A 75 -17.14 -19.09 -4.85
C ASN A 75 -15.80 -18.45 -5.26
N GLU A 76 -15.39 -17.34 -4.62
CA GLU A 76 -14.16 -16.62 -4.90
C GLU A 76 -13.15 -16.76 -3.74
N PRO A 77 -12.32 -17.82 -3.74
CA PRO A 77 -11.38 -18.09 -2.65
C PRO A 77 -10.37 -16.96 -2.45
N GLU A 78 -9.90 -16.31 -3.52
CA GLU A 78 -8.98 -15.17 -3.42
C GLU A 78 -9.61 -13.99 -2.66
N CYS A 79 -10.85 -13.64 -3.02
CA CYS A 79 -11.60 -12.58 -2.33
C CYS A 79 -11.77 -12.97 -0.86
N TYR A 80 -12.22 -14.20 -0.61
CA TYR A 80 -12.46 -14.70 0.75
C TYR A 80 -11.21 -14.63 1.63
N ALA A 81 -10.06 -15.09 1.13
CA ALA A 81 -8.78 -15.01 1.84
C ALA A 81 -8.40 -13.57 2.17
N LYS A 82 -8.51 -12.66 1.18
CA LYS A 82 -8.16 -11.24 1.35
C LYS A 82 -9.11 -10.50 2.30
N ALA A 83 -10.38 -10.89 2.38
CA ALA A 83 -11.36 -10.32 3.31
C ALA A 83 -11.28 -10.92 4.73
N HIS A 84 -10.76 -12.15 4.87
CA HIS A 84 -10.59 -12.84 6.16
C HIS A 84 -9.10 -12.91 6.52
N HIS A 85 -8.54 -14.11 6.60
CA HIS A 85 -7.12 -14.32 6.84
C HIS A 85 -6.41 -14.75 5.57
N ASN A 86 -5.37 -14.00 5.20
CA ASN A 86 -4.44 -14.36 4.14
C ASN A 86 -3.01 -14.40 4.73
N PRO A 87 -2.57 -15.56 5.28
CA PRO A 87 -1.34 -15.67 6.07
C PRO A 87 -0.06 -15.73 5.21
N VAL A 88 0.08 -14.86 4.19
CA VAL A 88 1.21 -14.83 3.24
C VAL A 88 2.57 -14.88 3.95
N LYS A 89 2.77 -14.02 4.95
CA LYS A 89 4.04 -13.96 5.71
C LYS A 89 4.34 -15.27 6.43
N LYS A 90 3.32 -15.90 7.02
CA LYS A 90 3.48 -17.17 7.74
C LYS A 90 3.72 -18.34 6.79
N CYS A 91 3.07 -18.36 5.64
CA CYS A 91 3.37 -19.31 4.57
C CYS A 91 4.84 -19.22 4.13
N LYS A 92 5.34 -18.01 3.85
CA LYS A 92 6.76 -17.78 3.51
C LYS A 92 7.68 -18.29 4.61
N GLN A 93 7.42 -17.91 5.86
CA GLN A 93 8.19 -18.35 7.01
C GLN A 93 8.27 -19.89 7.11
N VAL A 94 7.14 -20.59 7.00
CA VAL A 94 7.12 -22.07 7.06
C VAL A 94 7.93 -22.69 5.92
N MET A 95 7.87 -22.12 4.72
CA MET A 95 8.67 -22.59 3.59
C MET A 95 10.15 -22.30 3.78
N ASP A 96 10.50 -21.11 4.26
CA ASP A 96 11.87 -20.69 4.55
C ASP A 96 12.51 -21.58 5.63
N GLU A 97 11.75 -21.92 6.68
CA GLU A 97 12.19 -22.81 7.77
C GLU A 97 12.37 -24.27 7.32
N LYS A 98 11.57 -24.75 6.36
CA LYS A 98 11.61 -26.14 5.86
C LYS A 98 12.56 -26.34 4.68
N ALA A 99 12.98 -25.27 4.02
CA ALA A 99 13.85 -25.37 2.84
C ALA A 99 15.22 -25.94 3.20
N THR A 100 15.62 -27.02 2.53
CA THR A 100 16.96 -27.62 2.65
C THR A 100 17.92 -27.15 1.56
N PHE A 101 17.53 -26.13 0.81
CA PHE A 101 18.28 -25.56 -0.31
C PHE A 101 18.23 -24.03 -0.25
N ARG A 102 19.10 -23.36 -1.01
CA ARG A 102 19.13 -21.90 -1.07
C ARG A 102 18.08 -21.39 -2.03
N HIS A 103 17.29 -20.41 -1.60
CA HIS A 103 16.29 -19.73 -2.43
C HIS A 103 16.21 -18.24 -2.13
N VAL A 104 15.57 -17.50 -3.03
CA VAL A 104 15.27 -16.08 -2.91
C VAL A 104 13.85 -15.80 -3.38
N TRP A 105 13.19 -14.86 -2.70
CA TRP A 105 11.90 -14.32 -3.11
C TRP A 105 12.09 -13.12 -4.05
N LEU A 106 11.31 -13.04 -5.12
CA LEU A 106 11.37 -11.98 -6.14
C LEU A 106 10.38 -10.84 -5.84
N ASP A 107 10.22 -10.49 -4.57
CA ASP A 107 9.19 -9.56 -4.08
C ASP A 107 9.27 -8.12 -4.64
N ARG A 108 10.24 -7.82 -5.52
CA ARG A 108 10.55 -6.45 -5.97
C ARG A 108 9.78 -5.98 -7.20
N GLU A 109 9.12 -6.87 -7.95
CA GLU A 109 8.44 -6.50 -9.21
C GLU A 109 6.97 -6.95 -9.29
N ALA A 110 6.56 -7.98 -8.54
CA ALA A 110 5.18 -8.47 -8.54
C ALA A 110 4.47 -8.14 -7.22
N PRO A 111 3.23 -7.59 -7.25
CA PRO A 111 2.52 -7.18 -6.04
C PRO A 111 2.05 -8.35 -5.16
N GLN A 112 2.16 -9.60 -5.63
CA GLN A 112 1.57 -10.75 -4.94
C GLN A 112 2.51 -11.98 -4.98
N VAL A 113 3.02 -12.37 -3.80
CA VAL A 113 3.80 -13.61 -3.62
C VAL A 113 2.98 -14.84 -3.95
N PHE A 114 1.67 -14.81 -3.69
CA PHE A 114 0.73 -15.83 -4.13
C PHE A 114 -0.26 -15.19 -5.08
N SER A 115 -0.36 -15.72 -6.29
CA SER A 115 -1.16 -15.15 -7.40
C SER A 115 -2.41 -15.95 -7.72
N THR A 116 -2.53 -17.17 -7.22
CA THR A 116 -3.64 -18.07 -7.54
C THR A 116 -4.16 -18.68 -6.25
N TYR A 117 -5.47 -18.64 -6.03
CA TYR A 117 -6.12 -19.19 -4.85
C TYR A 117 -7.23 -20.13 -5.30
N LEU A 118 -7.26 -21.33 -4.74
CA LEU A 118 -8.27 -22.34 -5.00
C LEU A 118 -8.83 -22.85 -3.67
N TRP A 119 -10.09 -23.26 -3.66
CA TRP A 119 -10.64 -24.00 -2.51
C TRP A 119 -9.95 -25.36 -2.42
N HIS A 120 -9.29 -25.62 -1.30
CA HIS A 120 -8.80 -26.95 -0.97
C HIS A 120 -9.92 -27.79 -0.35
N ASP A 121 -10.69 -27.18 0.55
CA ASP A 121 -11.94 -27.71 1.12
C ASP A 121 -12.84 -26.52 1.42
N GLU A 122 -13.89 -26.33 0.62
CA GLU A 122 -14.80 -25.18 0.72
C GLU A 122 -15.64 -25.23 2.00
N GLN A 123 -16.00 -26.42 2.48
CA GLN A 123 -16.81 -26.58 3.70
C GLN A 123 -16.00 -26.18 4.93
N LYS A 124 -14.73 -26.57 4.98
CA LYS A 124 -13.80 -26.20 6.05
C LYS A 124 -13.16 -24.82 5.87
N LYS A 125 -13.49 -24.13 4.77
CA LYS A 125 -12.89 -22.85 4.37
C LYS A 125 -11.36 -22.91 4.33
N THR A 126 -10.82 -24.00 3.81
CA THR A 126 -9.37 -24.13 3.58
C THR A 126 -9.05 -23.78 2.15
N ILE A 127 -8.01 -22.96 1.97
CA ILE A 127 -7.60 -22.40 0.68
C ILE A 127 -6.19 -22.88 0.40
N GLN A 128 -5.95 -23.27 -0.84
CA GLN A 128 -4.63 -23.49 -1.38
C GLN A 128 -4.24 -22.30 -2.26
N ALA A 129 -3.18 -21.61 -1.88
CA ALA A 129 -2.60 -20.52 -2.63
C ALA A 129 -1.32 -20.98 -3.32
N PHE A 130 -1.10 -20.55 -4.56
CA PHE A 130 0.07 -20.89 -5.37
C PHE A 130 0.82 -19.63 -5.77
N GLY A 131 2.13 -19.77 -5.96
CA GLY A 131 2.98 -18.70 -6.49
C GLY A 131 4.21 -19.22 -7.22
N GLN A 132 4.85 -18.30 -7.93
CA GLN A 132 6.04 -18.55 -8.76
C GLN A 132 7.11 -17.45 -8.57
N GLN A 133 6.96 -16.61 -7.54
CA GLN A 133 7.84 -15.48 -7.23
C GLN A 133 8.99 -15.89 -6.31
N ALA A 134 9.51 -17.11 -6.47
CA ALA A 134 10.68 -17.61 -5.78
C ALA A 134 11.62 -18.30 -6.77
N LYS A 135 12.92 -18.25 -6.50
CA LYS A 135 13.92 -18.97 -7.28
C LYS A 135 14.89 -19.70 -6.37
N ALA A 136 15.25 -20.93 -6.73
CA ALA A 136 16.35 -21.66 -6.11
C ALA A 136 17.69 -21.16 -6.68
N ILE A 137 18.73 -21.26 -5.87
CA ILE A 137 20.11 -20.94 -6.24
C ILE A 137 20.90 -22.24 -6.28
N ASN A 138 21.39 -22.64 -7.45
CA ASN A 138 22.25 -23.81 -7.58
C ASN A 138 23.71 -23.51 -7.21
N SER A 139 24.59 -24.52 -7.29
CA SER A 139 26.02 -24.39 -6.97
C SER A 139 26.79 -23.42 -7.90
N MET A 140 26.23 -23.11 -9.07
CA MET A 140 26.80 -22.16 -10.04
C MET A 140 26.17 -20.76 -9.92
N ASN A 141 25.46 -20.46 -8.83
CA ASN A 141 24.72 -19.22 -8.60
C ASN A 141 23.63 -18.90 -9.65
N MET A 142 23.17 -19.90 -10.42
CA MET A 142 22.06 -19.70 -11.34
C MET A 142 20.73 -19.72 -10.59
N LEU A 143 19.80 -18.87 -11.05
CA LEU A 143 18.45 -18.78 -10.49
C LEU A 143 17.47 -19.67 -11.26
N ILE A 144 16.91 -20.67 -10.57
CA ILE A 144 15.96 -21.63 -11.14
C ILE A 144 14.55 -21.27 -10.62
N PRO A 145 13.53 -21.08 -11.48
CA PRO A 145 12.17 -20.82 -11.04
C PRO A 145 11.65 -21.90 -10.10
N LEU A 146 10.95 -21.50 -9.03
CA LEU A 146 10.27 -22.40 -8.12
C LEU A 146 8.77 -22.16 -8.17
N GLN A 147 8.01 -23.24 -8.28
CA GLN A 147 6.60 -23.25 -7.94
C GLN A 147 6.47 -23.62 -6.46
N TYR A 148 5.45 -23.08 -5.81
CA TYR A 148 5.18 -23.38 -4.41
C TYR A 148 3.71 -23.19 -4.11
N PHE A 149 3.28 -23.81 -3.02
CA PHE A 149 1.92 -23.69 -2.53
C PHE A 149 1.88 -23.48 -1.02
N CYS A 150 0.76 -22.93 -0.54
CA CYS A 150 0.40 -22.87 0.87
C CYS A 150 -1.08 -23.21 1.04
N VAL A 151 -1.37 -24.23 1.86
CA VAL A 151 -2.72 -24.59 2.32
C VAL A 151 -2.92 -24.00 3.72
N PHE A 152 -3.99 -23.22 3.89
CA PHE A 152 -4.32 -22.60 5.17
C PHE A 152 -5.83 -22.55 5.39
N ASN A 153 -6.24 -22.47 6.66
CA ASN A 153 -7.62 -22.20 7.04
C ASN A 153 -7.88 -20.69 6.95
N ALA A 154 -8.81 -20.28 6.08
CA ALA A 154 -9.11 -18.86 5.85
C ALA A 154 -9.91 -18.21 6.99
N ASN A 155 -10.60 -19.01 7.82
CA ASN A 155 -11.29 -18.51 9.01
C ASN A 155 -10.31 -18.16 10.13
N THR A 156 -9.23 -18.93 10.30
CA THR A 156 -8.30 -18.79 11.44
C THR A 156 -6.93 -18.26 11.08
N GLY A 157 -6.53 -18.33 9.81
CA GLY A 157 -5.17 -18.04 9.35
C GLY A 157 -4.13 -19.12 9.71
N GLU A 158 -4.57 -20.28 10.18
CA GLU A 158 -3.70 -21.41 10.46
C GLU A 158 -3.13 -22.00 9.17
N VAL A 159 -1.79 -22.11 9.08
CA VAL A 159 -1.11 -22.75 7.96
C VAL A 159 -1.05 -24.25 8.20
N ILE A 160 -1.68 -25.01 7.31
CA ILE A 160 -1.78 -26.48 7.38
C ILE A 160 -0.57 -27.12 6.68
N ALA A 161 -0.23 -26.60 5.50
CA ALA A 161 0.91 -27.06 4.73
C ALA A 161 1.47 -25.89 3.89
N ALA A 162 2.79 -25.85 3.71
CA ALA A 162 3.41 -24.94 2.76
C ALA A 162 4.73 -25.57 2.30
N SER A 163 4.99 -25.56 0.99
CA SER A 163 6.17 -26.18 0.40
C SER A 163 6.49 -25.58 -0.97
N PHE A 164 7.77 -25.63 -1.33
CA PHE A 164 8.23 -25.58 -2.72
C PHE A 164 7.94 -26.92 -3.40
N GLU A 165 7.66 -26.88 -4.70
CA GLU A 165 7.50 -28.04 -5.60
C GLU A 165 8.81 -28.38 -6.32
#